data_AF-A0A8K1CNQ7-F1
#
_entry.id   AF-A0A8K1CNQ7-F1
#
_cell.length_a   1.000
_cell.length_b   1.000
_cell.length_c   1.000
_cell.angle_alpha   90.00
_cell.angle_beta   90.00
_cell.angle_gamma   90.00
#
_symmetry.space_group_name_H-M   'P 1'
#
loop_
_entity.id
_entity.type
_entity.pdbx_description
1 polymer ?
#
loop_
_entity_poly.entity_id
_entity_poly.type
_entity_poly.pdbx_seq_one_letter_code
_entity_poly.pdbx_strand_id
1 'polypeptide(L)'
;MATRRGGRVPGAEGYSTSDTQALLRCINEVLPVSGRDWERVLQRYRMTHAMPNGRAPREVASLKSKFKALQHYKKGSDEEEWPAETRESRRIQRDILEKEKYRIDEEEDDDELSALPRESAPSMTSEHSAQEIEGVENGESLDVGVGSEYAKETTQSVERPSRTSIGGRSISQGNKRKRDDLYFSDSPSSRFAEDALHRQLRASERYLHYQLTVERDERQFERSERQHLSQKLERAEESNVALREKLDDMREKNMTLQLENSRLYAELCALRAASGQPRPT
;
A
#
# COMPACT_ATOMS: atom_id res chain seq x y z
N MET A 1 -30.41 47.70 -4.71
CA MET A 1 -29.18 46.93 -4.99
C MET A 1 -29.48 45.46 -4.80
N ALA A 2 -29.58 44.68 -5.87
CA ALA A 2 -29.91 43.25 -5.82
C ALA A 2 -28.63 42.41 -5.84
N THR A 3 -28.42 41.61 -4.80
CA THR A 3 -27.30 40.67 -4.71
C THR A 3 -27.52 39.54 -5.72
N ARG A 4 -26.55 39.34 -6.62
CA ARG A 4 -26.53 38.24 -7.58
C ARG A 4 -26.34 36.93 -6.81
N ARG A 5 -27.43 36.28 -6.42
CA ARG A 5 -27.41 34.91 -5.93
C ARG A 5 -27.07 33.99 -7.11
N GLY A 6 -25.82 33.56 -7.19
CA GLY A 6 -25.39 32.52 -8.13
C GLY A 6 -26.26 31.28 -7.94
N GLY A 7 -27.09 30.96 -8.93
CA GLY A 7 -27.96 29.79 -8.90
C GLY A 7 -27.12 28.52 -8.97
N ARG A 8 -27.45 27.53 -8.12
CA ARG A 8 -26.97 26.16 -8.28
C ARG A 8 -27.33 25.69 -9.69
N VAL A 9 -26.39 25.00 -10.34
CA VAL A 9 -26.63 24.33 -11.63
C VAL A 9 -27.91 23.47 -11.51
N PRO A 10 -28.89 23.64 -12.41
CA PRO A 10 -30.07 22.78 -12.45
C PRO A 10 -29.61 21.32 -12.63
N GLY A 11 -29.90 20.46 -11.65
CA GLY A 11 -29.49 19.05 -11.66
C GLY A 11 -28.49 18.63 -10.58
N ALA A 12 -27.99 19.56 -9.75
CA ALA A 12 -27.20 19.19 -8.57
C ALA A 12 -28.12 18.59 -7.49
N GLU A 13 -28.39 17.29 -7.58
CA GLU A 13 -29.13 16.56 -6.56
C GLU A 13 -28.28 16.47 -5.28
N GLY A 14 -28.62 17.31 -4.30
CA GLY A 14 -27.99 17.31 -2.99
C GLY A 14 -28.19 15.98 -2.27
N TYR A 15 -27.37 15.73 -1.25
CA TYR A 15 -27.59 14.59 -0.35
C TYR A 15 -28.83 14.85 0.50
N SER A 16 -29.84 14.02 0.35
CA SER A 16 -30.95 13.96 1.29
C SER A 16 -30.52 13.33 2.62
N THR A 17 -31.39 13.41 3.64
CA THR A 17 -31.15 12.77 4.94
C THR A 17 -31.00 11.26 4.79
N SER A 18 -31.86 10.62 3.99
CA SER A 18 -31.76 9.17 3.69
C SER A 18 -30.45 8.82 3.00
N ASP A 19 -29.99 9.64 2.06
CA ASP A 19 -28.70 9.41 1.37
C ASP A 19 -27.54 9.53 2.33
N THR A 20 -27.61 10.48 3.26
CA THR A 20 -26.57 10.72 4.26
C THR A 20 -26.47 9.55 5.22
N GLN A 21 -27.60 9.03 5.71
CA GLN A 21 -27.63 7.85 6.58
C GLN A 21 -27.16 6.58 5.87
N ALA A 22 -27.55 6.38 4.61
CA ALA A 22 -27.09 5.23 3.83
C ALA A 22 -25.58 5.31 3.56
N LEU A 23 -25.06 6.51 3.30
CA LEU A 23 -23.63 6.74 3.15
C LEU A 23 -22.87 6.42 4.45
N LEU A 24 -23.33 6.93 5.59
CA LEU A 24 -22.70 6.67 6.89
C LEU A 24 -22.69 5.18 7.23
N ARG A 25 -23.77 4.45 6.96
CA ARG A 25 -23.81 2.99 7.09
C ARG A 25 -22.75 2.29 6.24
N CYS A 26 -22.66 2.65 4.96
CA CYS A 26 -21.67 2.05 4.07
C CYS A 26 -20.22 2.35 4.51
N ILE A 27 -19.96 3.56 4.99
CA ILE A 27 -18.63 3.95 5.50
C ILE A 27 -18.32 3.20 6.80
N ASN A 28 -19.29 3.07 7.71
CA ASN A 28 -19.13 2.36 8.98
C ASN A 28 -18.78 0.88 8.78
N GLU A 29 -19.35 0.25 7.75
CA GLU A 29 -19.10 -1.17 7.49
C GLU A 29 -17.74 -1.43 6.81
N VAL A 30 -17.25 -0.49 5.99
CA VAL A 30 -15.99 -0.66 5.26
C VAL A 30 -14.81 -0.09 6.06
N LEU A 31 -15.04 0.97 6.83
CA LEU A 31 -14.04 1.79 7.50
C LEU A 31 -12.89 2.17 6.54
N PRO A 32 -13.15 3.09 5.60
CA PRO A 32 -12.24 3.32 4.50
C PRO A 32 -10.98 4.09 4.93
N VAL A 33 -9.84 3.43 4.77
CA VAL A 33 -8.51 3.98 5.07
C VAL A 33 -7.86 4.44 3.75
N SER A 34 -7.86 3.56 2.76
CA SER A 34 -7.17 3.75 1.48
C SER A 34 -8.13 4.14 0.35
N GLY A 35 -7.57 4.59 -0.79
CA GLY A 35 -8.35 4.91 -1.99
C GLY A 35 -9.24 3.75 -2.47
N ARG A 36 -8.73 2.51 -2.42
CA ARG A 36 -9.47 1.30 -2.79
C ARG A 36 -10.68 1.05 -1.88
N ASP A 37 -10.54 1.32 -0.58
CA ASP A 37 -11.66 1.17 0.35
C ASP A 37 -12.79 2.16 0.03
N TRP A 38 -12.43 3.37 -0.38
CA TRP A 38 -13.40 4.37 -0.81
C TRP A 38 -14.15 3.98 -2.08
N GLU A 39 -13.52 3.26 -3.01
CA GLU A 39 -14.20 2.67 -4.16
C GLU A 39 -15.19 1.59 -3.72
N ARG A 40 -14.82 0.78 -2.71
CA ARG A 40 -15.71 -0.23 -2.13
C ARG A 40 -16.93 0.39 -1.46
N VAL A 41 -16.75 1.48 -0.72
CA VAL A 41 -17.87 2.28 -0.16
C VAL A 41 -18.79 2.77 -1.28
N LEU A 42 -18.23 3.28 -2.38
CA LEU A 42 -19.02 3.77 -3.51
C LEU A 42 -19.84 2.65 -4.17
N GLN A 43 -19.22 1.50 -4.43
CA GLN A 43 -19.92 0.34 -4.99
C GLN A 43 -21.08 -0.08 -4.09
N ARG A 44 -20.83 -0.17 -2.78
CA ARG A 44 -21.86 -0.54 -1.80
C ARG A 44 -23.01 0.47 -1.80
N TYR A 45 -22.71 1.75 -1.69
CA TYR A 45 -23.72 2.82 -1.72
C TYR A 45 -24.56 2.79 -3.00
N ARG A 46 -23.95 2.52 -4.16
CA ARG A 46 -24.67 2.41 -5.43
C ARG A 46 -25.63 1.23 -5.43
N MET A 47 -25.17 0.06 -4.99
CA MET A 47 -25.96 -1.17 -4.97
C MET A 47 -27.09 -1.14 -3.94
N THR A 48 -26.82 -0.64 -2.73
CA THR A 48 -27.78 -0.70 -1.62
C THR A 48 -28.77 0.45 -1.61
N HIS A 49 -28.38 1.62 -2.14
CA HIS A 49 -29.17 2.84 -1.99
C HIS A 49 -29.39 3.63 -3.27
N ALA A 50 -28.35 3.90 -4.07
CA ALA A 50 -28.50 4.80 -5.22
C ALA A 50 -29.35 4.19 -6.35
N MET A 51 -29.08 2.94 -6.76
CA MET A 51 -29.83 2.28 -7.82
C MET A 51 -31.28 1.96 -7.42
N PRO A 52 -31.57 1.39 -6.23
CA PRO A 52 -32.95 1.10 -5.82
C PRO A 52 -33.82 2.35 -5.73
N ASN A 53 -33.24 3.50 -5.37
CA ASN A 53 -33.96 4.76 -5.20
C ASN A 53 -33.89 5.68 -6.43
N GLY A 54 -33.38 5.20 -7.57
CA GLY A 54 -33.28 5.96 -8.81
C GLY A 54 -32.44 7.24 -8.71
N ARG A 55 -31.46 7.28 -7.80
CA ARG A 55 -30.58 8.44 -7.60
C ARG A 55 -29.52 8.52 -8.68
N ALA A 56 -29.11 9.73 -9.02
CA ALA A 56 -28.01 9.95 -9.96
C ALA A 56 -26.71 9.26 -9.48
N PRO A 57 -25.89 8.70 -10.40
CA PRO A 57 -24.63 8.08 -10.05
C PRO A 57 -23.68 9.11 -9.45
N ARG A 58 -23.17 8.84 -8.24
CA ARG A 58 -22.20 9.69 -7.54
C ARG A 58 -20.77 9.17 -7.75
N GLU A 59 -19.78 10.03 -7.51
CA GLU A 59 -18.36 9.72 -7.57
C GLU A 59 -17.73 9.65 -6.18
N VAL A 60 -16.59 8.95 -6.04
CA VAL A 60 -15.84 8.82 -4.78
C VAL A 60 -15.55 10.18 -4.15
N ALA A 61 -15.15 11.17 -4.95
CA ALA A 61 -14.85 12.52 -4.48
C ALA A 61 -16.08 13.19 -3.82
N SER A 62 -17.28 12.94 -4.34
CA SER A 62 -18.52 13.47 -3.77
C SER A 62 -18.81 12.87 -2.40
N LEU A 63 -18.62 11.55 -2.25
CA LEU A 63 -18.84 10.83 -0.99
C LEU A 63 -17.84 11.29 0.08
N LYS A 64 -16.55 11.37 -0.26
CA LYS A 64 -15.49 11.90 0.62
C LYS A 64 -15.81 13.32 1.08
N SER A 65 -16.16 14.19 0.13
CA SER A 65 -16.48 15.59 0.41
C SER A 65 -17.68 15.72 1.35
N LYS A 66 -18.73 14.91 1.14
CA LYS A 66 -19.91 14.89 2.01
C LYS A 66 -19.56 14.39 3.41
N PHE A 67 -18.80 13.31 3.54
CA PHE A 67 -18.38 12.77 4.84
C PHE A 67 -17.53 13.78 5.63
N LYS A 68 -16.54 14.38 4.97
CA LYS A 68 -15.71 15.44 5.57
C LYS A 68 -16.54 16.65 6.02
N ALA A 69 -17.55 17.04 5.24
CA ALA A 69 -18.46 18.12 5.62
C ALA A 69 -19.29 17.81 6.88
N LEU A 70 -19.69 16.56 7.09
CA LEU A 70 -20.43 16.14 8.29
C LEU A 70 -19.55 16.24 9.55
N GLN A 71 -18.27 15.88 9.42
CA GLN A 71 -17.31 15.95 10.53
C GLN A 71 -17.01 17.40 10.95
N HIS A 72 -16.79 18.28 9.97
CA HIS A 72 -16.49 19.68 10.21
C HIS A 72 -17.73 20.55 10.47
N TYR A 73 -18.89 19.94 10.67
CA TYR A 73 -20.06 20.66 11.13
C TYR A 73 -19.76 21.33 12.48
N LYS A 74 -19.91 22.65 12.52
CA LYS A 74 -19.71 23.50 13.70
C LYS A 74 -21.01 24.29 13.94
N LYS A 75 -21.91 23.73 14.73
CA LYS A 75 -23.04 24.47 15.30
C LYS A 75 -23.26 23.93 16.72
N GLY A 76 -23.20 24.81 17.71
CA GLY A 76 -23.18 24.43 19.13
C GLY A 76 -21.78 24.04 19.59
N SER A 77 -21.32 24.62 20.70
CA SER A 77 -20.05 24.20 21.33
C SER A 77 -20.21 22.84 22.03
N ASP A 78 -21.45 22.46 22.32
CA ASP A 78 -21.78 21.26 23.08
C ASP A 78 -22.10 20.09 22.13
N GLU A 79 -21.51 18.93 22.40
CA GLU A 79 -21.68 17.70 21.61
C GLU A 79 -23.13 17.15 21.64
N GLU A 80 -23.90 17.55 22.65
CA GLU A 80 -25.34 17.27 22.79
C GLU A 80 -26.16 17.91 21.65
N GLU A 81 -25.71 19.07 21.14
CA GLU A 81 -26.46 19.87 20.15
C GLU A 81 -26.18 19.45 18.68
N TRP A 82 -25.22 18.54 18.46
CA TRP A 82 -24.90 18.12 17.09
C TRP A 82 -25.97 17.22 16.47
N PRO A 83 -26.26 17.41 15.16
CA PRO A 83 -27.12 16.49 14.41
C PRO A 83 -26.64 15.04 14.54
N ALA A 84 -27.58 14.10 14.55
CA ALA A 84 -27.29 12.68 14.71
C ALA A 84 -26.26 12.18 13.67
N GLU A 85 -26.37 12.64 12.42
CA GLU A 85 -25.46 12.29 11.34
C GLU A 85 -24.04 12.81 11.56
N THR A 86 -23.89 13.99 12.18
CA THR A 86 -22.58 14.54 12.54
C THR A 86 -21.94 13.71 13.65
N ARG A 87 -22.69 13.39 14.71
CA ARG A 87 -22.20 12.56 15.81
C ARG A 87 -21.75 11.19 15.32
N GLU A 88 -22.58 10.55 14.48
CA GLU A 88 -22.26 9.26 13.85
C GLU A 88 -21.02 9.37 12.95
N SER A 89 -20.91 10.41 12.13
CA SER A 89 -19.73 10.59 11.26
C SER A 89 -18.42 10.73 12.04
N ARG A 90 -18.45 11.39 13.21
CA ARG A 90 -17.27 11.55 14.09
C ARG A 90 -16.93 10.26 14.82
N ARG A 91 -17.94 9.49 15.23
CA ARG A 91 -17.73 8.13 15.76
C ARG A 91 -17.04 7.26 14.72
N ILE A 92 -17.59 7.18 13.51
CA ILE A 92 -17.02 6.40 12.40
C ILE A 92 -15.59 6.87 12.08
N GLN A 93 -15.33 8.17 12.13
CA GLN A 93 -13.97 8.69 11.91
C GLN A 93 -12.98 8.17 12.96
N ARG A 94 -13.40 8.01 14.22
CA ARG A 94 -12.58 7.39 15.26
C ARG A 94 -12.30 5.92 14.94
N ASP A 95 -13.32 5.19 14.52
CA ASP A 95 -13.20 3.77 14.16
C ASP A 95 -12.27 3.59 12.93
N ILE A 96 -12.29 4.51 11.96
CA ILE A 96 -11.34 4.54 10.83
C ILE A 96 -9.90 4.76 11.31
N LEU A 97 -9.69 5.73 12.22
CA LEU A 97 -8.35 6.03 12.75
C LEU A 97 -7.81 4.88 13.61
N GLU A 98 -8.66 4.23 14.38
CA GLU A 98 -8.30 3.04 15.14
C GLU A 98 -7.89 1.90 14.22
N LYS A 99 -8.66 1.64 13.16
CA LYS A 99 -8.30 0.66 12.12
C LYS A 99 -6.97 0.98 11.45
N GLU A 100 -6.67 2.26 11.20
CA GLU A 100 -5.38 2.66 10.62
C GLU A 100 -4.22 2.47 11.60
N LYS A 101 -4.43 2.72 12.90
CA LYS A 101 -3.40 2.51 13.93
C LYS A 101 -2.90 1.06 13.93
N TYR A 102 -3.82 0.09 13.92
CA TYR A 102 -3.48 -1.33 13.91
C TYR A 102 -2.85 -1.83 12.60
N ARG A 103 -2.74 -0.97 11.58
CA ARG A 103 -2.03 -1.27 10.34
C ARG A 103 -0.53 -0.96 10.43
N ILE A 104 -0.11 -0.11 11.38
CA ILE A 104 1.28 0.36 11.54
C ILE A 104 2.03 -0.47 12.60
N ASP A 105 1.33 -0.96 13.63
CA ASP A 105 1.93 -1.75 14.73
C ASP A 105 2.44 -3.16 14.30
N GLU A 106 2.46 -3.50 13.01
CA GLU A 106 3.08 -4.73 12.49
C GLU A 106 4.53 -4.53 11.97
N GLU A 107 5.11 -3.32 12.05
CA GLU A 107 6.44 -2.99 11.49
C GLU A 107 7.52 -2.55 12.51
N GLU A 108 7.28 -2.61 13.82
CA GLU A 108 8.29 -2.25 14.85
C GLU A 108 8.67 -3.47 15.71
N ASP A 109 9.60 -4.33 15.25
CA ASP A 109 10.33 -5.31 16.10
C ASP A 109 11.56 -5.97 15.40
N ASP A 110 12.26 -5.28 14.50
CA ASP A 110 13.49 -5.81 13.86
C ASP A 110 14.62 -4.77 13.83
N ASP A 111 15.20 -4.43 14.98
CA ASP A 111 16.48 -3.69 15.02
C ASP A 111 17.26 -3.95 16.32
N GLU A 112 17.61 -5.22 16.61
CA GLU A 112 18.73 -5.51 17.50
C GLU A 112 19.40 -6.85 17.15
N LEU A 113 20.73 -6.81 16.98
CA LEU A 113 21.69 -7.93 16.83
C LEU A 113 22.10 -8.35 15.40
N SER A 114 22.96 -7.54 14.78
CA SER A 114 24.02 -8.07 13.91
C SER A 114 25.37 -7.42 14.23
N ALA A 115 25.99 -7.88 15.31
CA ALA A 115 27.43 -7.81 15.48
C ALA A 115 27.91 -9.25 15.67
N LEU A 116 28.64 -9.81 14.68
CA LEU A 116 29.74 -10.78 14.84
C LEU A 116 30.24 -11.32 13.47
N PRO A 117 31.49 -11.81 13.39
CA PRO A 117 32.45 -11.41 12.35
C PRO A 117 32.55 -12.37 11.16
N ARG A 118 32.95 -11.81 10.02
CA ARG A 118 33.20 -12.50 8.76
C ARG A 118 34.46 -13.35 8.86
N GLU A 119 34.32 -14.65 9.10
CA GLU A 119 35.42 -15.61 9.06
C GLU A 119 35.78 -16.00 7.62
N SER A 120 37.08 -15.93 7.35
CA SER A 120 37.76 -16.33 6.14
C SER A 120 37.56 -17.82 5.80
N ALA A 121 37.39 -18.12 4.51
CA ALA A 121 37.75 -19.42 3.95
C ALA A 121 38.59 -19.24 2.67
N PRO A 122 39.57 -20.14 2.42
CA PRO A 122 40.73 -19.90 1.55
C PRO A 122 40.59 -20.34 0.08
N SER A 123 41.52 -19.78 -0.70
CA SER A 123 41.94 -19.98 -2.10
C SER A 123 42.02 -21.41 -2.64
N MET A 124 41.87 -21.55 -3.98
CA MET A 124 42.76 -22.21 -4.97
C MET A 124 41.93 -22.60 -6.23
N THR A 125 42.32 -22.58 -7.51
CA THR A 125 43.40 -22.05 -8.37
C THR A 125 42.93 -22.33 -9.82
N SER A 126 43.31 -21.50 -10.79
CA SER A 126 43.91 -21.93 -12.08
C SER A 126 43.86 -20.79 -13.09
N GLU A 127 45.04 -20.48 -13.60
CA GLU A 127 45.41 -19.41 -14.52
C GLU A 127 45.03 -19.75 -15.97
N HIS A 128 44.72 -18.72 -16.78
CA HIS A 128 45.53 -18.41 -17.95
C HIS A 128 45.27 -16.97 -18.47
N SER A 129 46.37 -16.22 -18.52
CA SER A 129 46.76 -15.00 -19.26
C SER A 129 45.82 -14.39 -20.31
N ALA A 130 45.91 -13.12 -20.68
CA ALA A 130 46.54 -11.87 -20.21
C ALA A 130 46.25 -10.86 -21.34
N GLN A 131 45.95 -9.59 -21.03
CA GLN A 131 46.70 -8.44 -21.57
C GLN A 131 46.15 -7.11 -21.03
N GLU A 132 47.12 -6.29 -20.66
CA GLU A 132 47.10 -4.96 -20.06
C GLU A 132 46.28 -3.96 -20.90
N ILE A 133 45.80 -2.85 -20.35
CA ILE A 133 46.58 -1.60 -20.21
C ILE A 133 45.94 -0.70 -19.11
N GLU A 134 46.84 -0.11 -18.33
CA GLU A 134 46.74 1.01 -17.37
C GLU A 134 45.83 2.16 -17.87
N GLY A 135 45.16 2.99 -17.08
CA GLY A 135 45.35 3.48 -15.72
C GLY A 135 44.70 4.88 -15.66
N VAL A 136 44.73 5.50 -14.48
CA VAL A 136 44.40 6.91 -14.20
C VAL A 136 42.94 7.24 -13.80
N GLU A 137 42.67 6.96 -12.52
CA GLU A 137 42.37 7.92 -11.44
C GLU A 137 41.31 9.05 -11.58
N ASN A 138 40.58 9.19 -10.46
CA ASN A 138 39.84 10.35 -9.96
C ASN A 138 38.50 10.62 -10.67
N GLY A 139 37.36 10.84 -10.02
CA GLY A 139 37.04 11.20 -8.64
C GLY A 139 35.68 11.90 -8.70
N GLU A 140 34.97 11.90 -7.58
CA GLU A 140 33.94 12.87 -7.21
C GLU A 140 32.56 12.84 -7.92
N SER A 141 31.58 12.34 -7.14
CA SER A 141 30.45 13.15 -6.62
C SER A 141 29.80 14.16 -7.57
N LEU A 142 28.57 13.87 -8.01
CA LEU A 142 27.60 14.91 -8.39
C LEU A 142 26.20 14.61 -7.84
N ASP A 143 25.92 15.33 -6.76
CA ASP A 143 24.63 15.79 -6.30
C ASP A 143 23.82 16.47 -7.43
N VAL A 144 22.54 16.11 -7.55
CA VAL A 144 21.58 16.78 -8.45
C VAL A 144 20.52 17.46 -7.59
N GLY A 145 20.89 18.62 -7.04
CA GLY A 145 19.95 19.59 -6.46
C GLY A 145 19.44 20.57 -7.51
N VAL A 146 18.23 20.32 -8.04
CA VAL A 146 17.45 21.27 -8.84
C VAL A 146 16.66 22.17 -7.88
N GLY A 147 16.99 23.46 -7.84
CA GLY A 147 16.20 24.53 -7.21
C GLY A 147 16.32 25.79 -8.07
N SER A 148 15.26 26.15 -8.79
CA SER A 148 14.23 27.12 -8.37
C SER A 148 14.63 28.57 -8.64
N GLU A 149 14.12 29.07 -9.78
CA GLU A 149 13.36 30.31 -9.92
C GLU A 149 13.78 31.53 -9.10
N TYR A 150 14.29 32.58 -9.76
CA TYR A 150 13.83 33.96 -9.56
C TYR A 150 14.07 34.80 -10.83
N ALA A 151 12.99 35.37 -11.35
CA ALA A 151 12.99 36.38 -12.42
C ALA A 151 13.28 37.77 -11.83
N LYS A 152 14.15 38.56 -12.49
CA LYS A 152 14.09 40.04 -12.52
C LYS A 152 14.69 40.59 -13.82
N GLU A 153 13.98 41.57 -14.38
CA GLU A 153 14.30 42.40 -15.55
C GLU A 153 15.65 43.12 -15.45
N THR A 154 16.30 43.38 -16.59
CA THR A 154 16.93 44.67 -16.91
C THR A 154 17.49 44.67 -18.35
N THR A 155 17.31 45.82 -18.99
CA THR A 155 17.70 46.32 -20.31
C THR A 155 19.10 45.96 -20.82
N GLN A 156 19.31 45.93 -22.15
CA GLN A 156 20.21 46.86 -22.89
C GLN A 156 20.58 46.31 -24.29
N SER A 157 20.24 47.08 -25.33
CA SER A 157 20.71 46.93 -26.72
C SER A 157 22.22 47.14 -26.84
N VAL A 158 22.94 46.40 -27.71
CA VAL A 158 24.05 46.90 -28.56
C VAL A 158 24.36 45.89 -29.71
N GLU A 159 24.18 46.39 -30.94
CA GLU A 159 24.97 46.26 -32.20
C GLU A 159 25.56 44.94 -32.76
N ARG A 160 25.30 44.79 -34.07
CA ARG A 160 26.05 44.02 -35.11
C ARG A 160 27.43 44.66 -35.37
N PRO A 161 28.45 43.93 -35.90
CA PRO A 161 28.61 43.87 -37.36
C PRO A 161 29.19 42.56 -37.96
N SER A 162 28.85 42.41 -39.23
CA SER A 162 29.23 41.43 -40.25
C SER A 162 30.68 41.45 -40.72
N ARG A 163 31.19 40.32 -41.25
CA ARG A 163 32.25 40.31 -42.29
C ARG A 163 32.31 39.02 -43.15
N THR A 164 32.07 39.21 -44.46
CA THR A 164 32.80 38.71 -45.66
C THR A 164 33.28 37.25 -45.69
N SER A 165 32.75 36.35 -46.55
CA SER A 165 32.95 36.19 -48.01
C SER A 165 34.35 35.74 -48.45
N ILE A 166 34.44 34.57 -49.10
CA ILE A 166 35.35 34.10 -50.19
C ILE A 166 34.77 32.71 -50.58
N GLY A 167 34.09 32.50 -51.72
CA GLY A 167 34.62 32.31 -53.08
C GLY A 167 35.30 30.93 -53.20
N GLY A 168 34.93 29.95 -54.03
CA GLY A 168 33.95 29.77 -55.09
C GLY A 168 34.22 28.42 -55.80
N ARG A 169 33.58 28.23 -56.97
CA ARG A 169 33.78 27.22 -58.04
C ARG A 169 32.90 25.96 -58.04
N SER A 170 31.96 25.99 -58.99
CA SER A 170 31.30 24.84 -59.64
C SER A 170 32.25 24.08 -60.57
N ILE A 171 32.17 22.74 -60.59
CA ILE A 171 32.60 21.91 -61.74
C ILE A 171 31.67 20.69 -61.92
N SER A 172 31.07 20.65 -63.11
CA SER A 172 30.63 19.54 -63.96
C SER A 172 29.76 18.37 -63.46
N GLN A 173 28.67 18.22 -64.21
CA GLN A 173 27.96 16.98 -64.49
C GLN A 173 28.87 15.80 -64.91
N GLY A 174 28.42 14.59 -64.60
CA GLY A 174 28.59 13.43 -65.49
C GLY A 174 29.42 12.28 -64.91
N ASN A 175 28.76 11.25 -64.37
CA ASN A 175 28.80 9.92 -64.98
C ASN A 175 27.89 8.93 -64.26
N LYS A 176 26.86 8.50 -65.00
CA LYS A 176 26.12 7.27 -64.76
C LYS A 176 27.09 6.10 -64.93
N ARG A 177 27.33 5.33 -63.87
CA ARG A 177 27.69 3.92 -64.01
C ARG A 177 26.64 3.10 -63.27
N LYS A 178 25.82 2.44 -64.11
CA LYS A 178 24.96 1.31 -63.80
C LYS A 178 25.71 0.40 -62.84
N ARG A 179 25.13 0.16 -61.67
CA ARG A 179 25.39 -1.04 -60.90
C ARG A 179 24.08 -1.79 -60.84
N ASP A 180 24.18 -3.03 -61.27
CA ASP A 180 23.07 -3.88 -61.66
C ASP A 180 22.07 -4.11 -60.53
N ASP A 181 20.83 -4.23 -60.98
CA ASP A 181 19.66 -4.68 -60.25
C ASP A 181 19.95 -5.90 -59.36
N LEU A 182 19.83 -5.71 -58.06
CA LEU A 182 18.99 -6.58 -57.26
C LEU A 182 17.92 -5.71 -56.61
N TYR A 183 16.70 -5.98 -57.04
CA TYR A 183 15.44 -5.32 -56.73
C TYR A 183 15.15 -5.41 -55.22
N PHE A 184 15.72 -4.51 -54.41
CA PHE A 184 15.20 -4.25 -53.06
C PHE A 184 14.47 -2.92 -53.13
N SER A 185 13.24 -2.98 -53.66
CA SER A 185 12.28 -1.88 -53.71
C SER A 185 11.78 -1.56 -52.30
N ASP A 186 12.70 -1.09 -51.47
CA ASP A 186 12.46 -0.73 -50.09
C ASP A 186 11.99 0.73 -50.09
N SER A 187 10.71 0.90 -50.38
CA SER A 187 10.07 2.22 -50.35
C SER A 187 10.31 2.85 -48.98
N PRO A 188 10.64 4.16 -48.89
CA PRO A 188 10.73 4.86 -47.61
C PRO A 188 9.47 4.66 -46.75
N SER A 189 8.31 4.55 -47.42
CA SER A 189 7.02 4.21 -46.80
C SER A 189 6.98 2.84 -46.11
N SER A 190 7.77 1.86 -46.56
CA SER A 190 7.90 0.53 -45.95
C SER A 190 8.69 0.60 -44.65
N ARG A 191 9.82 1.33 -44.64
CA ARG A 191 10.67 1.50 -43.45
C ARG A 191 9.98 2.26 -42.33
N PHE A 192 9.20 3.30 -42.65
CA PHE A 192 8.41 4.01 -41.64
C PHE A 192 7.30 3.13 -41.05
N ALA A 193 6.73 2.21 -41.84
CA ALA A 193 5.75 1.24 -41.35
C ALA A 193 6.40 0.17 -40.47
N GLU A 194 7.59 -0.33 -40.84
CA GLU A 194 8.39 -1.24 -40.03
C GLU A 194 8.82 -0.62 -38.70
N ASP A 195 9.29 0.62 -38.71
CA ASP A 195 9.65 1.36 -37.50
C ASP A 195 8.45 1.59 -36.57
N ALA A 196 7.27 1.86 -37.13
CA ALA A 196 6.03 1.99 -36.36
C ALA A 196 5.65 0.66 -35.69
N LEU A 197 5.75 -0.45 -36.42
CA LEU A 197 5.51 -1.80 -35.89
C LEU A 197 6.52 -2.16 -34.79
N HIS A 198 7.81 -1.86 -34.98
CA HIS A 198 8.83 -2.09 -33.95
C HIS A 198 8.59 -1.27 -32.68
N ARG A 199 8.15 -0.01 -32.79
CA ARG A 199 7.78 0.81 -31.63
C ARG A 199 6.59 0.21 -30.89
N GLN A 200 5.59 -0.28 -31.62
CA GLN A 200 4.43 -0.94 -31.05
C GLN A 200 4.81 -2.26 -30.35
N LEU A 201 5.68 -3.07 -30.98
CA LEU A 201 6.18 -4.31 -30.40
C LEU A 201 6.91 -4.03 -29.08
N ARG A 202 7.87 -3.09 -29.07
CA ARG A 202 8.59 -2.70 -27.84
C ARG A 202 7.67 -2.13 -26.77
N ALA A 203 6.62 -1.41 -27.15
CA ALA A 203 5.62 -0.93 -26.20
C ALA A 203 4.84 -2.10 -25.57
N SER A 204 4.45 -3.09 -26.38
CA SER A 204 3.75 -4.29 -25.90
C SER A 204 4.66 -5.17 -25.03
N GLU A 205 5.94 -5.31 -25.35
CA GLU A 205 6.94 -6.04 -24.56
C GLU A 205 7.14 -5.40 -23.18
N ARG A 206 7.27 -4.06 -23.14
CA ARG A 206 7.36 -3.33 -21.87
C ARG A 206 6.10 -3.50 -21.03
N TYR A 207 4.93 -3.50 -21.67
CA TYR A 207 3.65 -3.70 -20.99
C TYR A 207 3.54 -5.11 -20.39
N LEU A 208 3.90 -6.14 -21.16
CA LEU A 208 3.92 -7.54 -20.70
C LEU A 208 4.93 -7.73 -19.56
N HIS A 209 6.13 -7.16 -19.68
CA HIS A 209 7.12 -7.20 -18.61
C HIS A 209 6.60 -6.55 -17.32
N TYR A 210 5.97 -5.37 -17.44
CA TYR A 210 5.35 -4.70 -16.30
C TYR A 210 4.25 -5.56 -15.64
N GLN A 211 3.40 -6.21 -16.44
CA GLN A 211 2.40 -7.14 -15.91
C GLN A 211 3.04 -8.32 -15.17
N LEU A 212 4.07 -8.93 -15.74
CA LEU A 212 4.79 -10.05 -15.11
C LEU A 212 5.46 -9.66 -13.79
N THR A 213 6.03 -8.45 -13.71
CA THR A 213 6.61 -7.95 -12.45
C THR A 213 5.53 -7.73 -11.40
N VAL A 214 4.40 -7.11 -11.76
CA VAL A 214 3.28 -6.90 -10.83
C VAL A 214 2.75 -8.25 -10.33
N GLU A 215 2.54 -9.21 -11.23
CA GLU A 215 2.05 -10.54 -10.84
C GLU A 215 3.06 -11.30 -9.94
N ARG A 216 4.36 -11.13 -10.19
CA ARG A 216 5.40 -11.71 -9.34
C ARG A 216 5.39 -11.09 -7.94
N ASP A 217 5.29 -9.77 -7.86
CA ASP A 217 5.25 -9.04 -6.60
C ASP A 217 3.98 -9.37 -5.81
N GLU A 218 2.83 -9.48 -6.47
CA GLU A 218 1.57 -9.95 -5.87
C GLU A 218 1.72 -11.36 -5.30
N ARG A 219 2.29 -12.30 -6.05
CA ARG A 219 2.54 -13.67 -5.55
C ARG A 219 3.54 -13.71 -4.40
N GLN A 220 4.53 -12.82 -4.39
CA GLN A 220 5.47 -12.72 -3.28
C GLN A 220 4.78 -12.17 -2.04
N PHE A 221 3.98 -11.12 -2.19
CA PHE A 221 3.17 -10.55 -1.12
C PHE A 221 2.23 -11.60 -0.51
N GLU A 222 1.50 -12.35 -1.36
CA GLU A 222 0.63 -13.44 -0.89
C GLU A 222 1.39 -14.54 -0.14
N ARG A 223 2.62 -14.86 -0.55
CA ARG A 223 3.45 -15.84 0.17
C ARG A 223 3.87 -15.33 1.54
N SER A 224 4.31 -14.07 1.62
CA SER A 224 4.70 -13.45 2.89
C SER A 224 3.50 -13.35 3.84
N GLU A 225 2.33 -12.95 3.33
CA GLU A 225 1.10 -12.90 4.13
C GLU A 225 0.71 -14.29 4.65
N ARG A 226 0.78 -15.33 3.80
CA ARG A 226 0.53 -16.71 4.22
C ARG A 226 1.53 -17.19 5.27
N GLN A 227 2.81 -16.82 5.15
CA GLN A 227 3.83 -17.17 6.14
C GLN A 227 3.55 -16.49 7.48
N HIS A 228 3.21 -15.20 7.47
CA HIS A 228 2.83 -14.46 8.68
C HIS A 228 1.61 -15.08 9.37
N LEU A 229 0.56 -15.37 8.61
CA LEU A 229 -0.64 -16.04 9.13
C LEU A 229 -0.33 -17.44 9.67
N SER A 230 0.52 -18.21 8.99
CA SER A 230 0.97 -19.52 9.46
C SER A 230 1.72 -19.41 10.79
N GLN A 231 2.60 -18.42 10.93
CA GLN A 231 3.36 -18.19 12.17
C GLN A 231 2.44 -17.75 13.33
N LYS A 232 1.45 -16.89 13.05
CA LYS A 232 0.43 -16.51 14.03
C LYS A 232 -0.39 -17.72 14.49
N LEU A 233 -0.74 -18.62 13.56
CA LEU A 233 -1.45 -19.85 13.88
C LEU A 233 -0.61 -20.78 14.77
N GLU A 234 0.66 -20.98 14.42
CA GLU A 234 1.61 -21.80 15.19
C GLU A 234 1.75 -21.29 16.63
N ARG A 235 1.99 -19.99 16.83
CA ARG A 235 2.04 -19.37 18.17
C ARG A 235 0.75 -19.58 18.98
N ALA A 236 -0.40 -19.51 18.31
CA ALA A 236 -1.69 -19.77 18.96
C ALA A 236 -1.87 -21.25 19.33
N GLU A 237 -1.40 -22.17 18.49
CA GLU A 237 -1.42 -23.61 18.77
C GLU A 237 -0.50 -23.96 19.95
N GLU A 238 0.72 -23.42 19.99
CA GLU A 238 1.65 -23.57 21.12
C GLU A 238 1.04 -23.07 22.43
N SER A 239 0.42 -21.88 22.41
CA SER A 239 -0.27 -21.32 23.57
C SER A 239 -1.41 -22.24 24.05
N ASN A 240 -2.19 -22.81 23.12
CA ASN A 240 -3.25 -23.74 23.44
C ASN A 240 -2.73 -25.06 24.03
N VAL A 241 -1.61 -25.58 23.53
CA VAL A 241 -0.96 -26.78 24.10
C VAL A 241 -0.51 -26.50 25.54
N ALA A 242 0.18 -25.38 25.79
CA ALA A 242 0.61 -25.01 27.13
C ALA A 242 -0.56 -24.85 28.12
N LEU A 243 -1.69 -24.29 27.66
CA LEU A 243 -2.90 -24.19 28.48
C LEU A 243 -3.51 -25.57 28.80
N ARG A 244 -3.46 -26.52 27.86
CA ARG A 244 -3.94 -27.89 28.10
C ARG A 244 -3.06 -28.63 29.10
N GLU A 245 -1.73 -28.55 28.96
CA GLU A 245 -0.79 -29.13 29.93
C GLU A 245 -1.02 -28.58 31.34
N LYS A 246 -1.14 -27.25 31.47
CA LYS A 246 -1.44 -26.61 32.76
C LYS A 246 -2.78 -27.09 33.36
N LEU A 247 -3.77 -27.36 32.52
CA LEU A 247 -5.07 -27.86 32.97
C LEU A 247 -4.96 -29.30 33.49
N ASP A 248 -4.18 -30.14 32.83
CA ASP A 248 -3.93 -31.52 33.26
C ASP A 248 -3.08 -31.57 34.54
N ASP A 249 -2.06 -30.73 34.69
CA ASP A 249 -1.33 -30.54 35.96
C ASP A 249 -2.26 -30.17 37.11
N MET A 250 -3.19 -29.24 36.86
CA MET A 250 -4.17 -28.83 37.87
C MET A 250 -5.15 -29.95 38.22
N ARG A 251 -5.55 -30.77 37.24
CA ARG A 251 -6.39 -31.95 37.48
C ARG A 251 -5.65 -32.99 38.31
N GLU A 252 -4.38 -33.26 38.03
CA GLU A 252 -3.57 -34.20 38.80
C GLU A 252 -3.39 -33.72 40.24
N LYS A 253 -3.05 -32.45 40.45
CA LYS A 253 -2.98 -31.83 41.78
C LYS A 253 -4.32 -31.91 42.53
N ASN A 254 -5.43 -31.73 41.84
CA ASN A 254 -6.75 -31.86 42.46
C ASN A 254 -7.00 -33.32 42.88
N MET A 255 -6.66 -34.29 42.03
CA MET A 255 -6.79 -35.71 42.32
C MET A 255 -5.93 -36.14 43.52
N THR A 256 -4.68 -35.68 43.61
CA THR A 256 -3.81 -36.00 44.76
C THR A 256 -4.34 -35.40 46.06
N LEU A 257 -4.80 -34.15 46.04
CA LEU A 257 -5.46 -33.54 47.19
C LEU A 257 -6.74 -34.27 47.60
N GLN A 258 -7.53 -34.78 46.65
CA GLN A 258 -8.71 -35.59 46.96
C GLN A 258 -8.34 -36.92 47.64
N LEU A 259 -7.29 -37.59 47.17
CA LEU A 259 -6.78 -38.82 47.79
C LEU A 259 -6.25 -38.56 49.19
N GLU A 260 -5.49 -37.49 49.40
CA GLU A 260 -4.98 -37.09 50.71
C GLU A 260 -6.12 -36.73 51.67
N ASN A 261 -7.09 -35.92 51.22
CA ASN A 261 -8.29 -35.63 52.01
C ASN A 261 -9.01 -36.92 52.42
N SER A 262 -9.20 -37.86 51.48
CA SER A 262 -9.84 -39.15 51.77
C SER A 262 -9.05 -39.97 52.79
N ARG A 263 -7.72 -39.97 52.69
CA ARG A 263 -6.83 -40.62 53.66
C ARG A 263 -6.95 -39.99 55.04
N LEU A 264 -6.88 -38.66 55.15
CA LEU A 264 -7.01 -37.94 56.41
C LEU A 264 -8.39 -38.18 57.06
N TYR A 265 -9.47 -38.21 56.27
CA TYR A 265 -10.79 -38.58 56.77
C TYR A 265 -10.83 -40.00 57.34
N ALA A 266 -10.17 -40.97 56.69
CA ALA A 266 -10.08 -42.34 57.18
C ALA A 266 -9.28 -42.43 58.50
N GLU A 267 -8.14 -41.74 58.59
CA GLU A 267 -7.31 -41.65 59.80
C GLU A 267 -8.11 -41.02 60.97
N LEU A 268 -8.83 -39.93 60.72
CA LEU A 268 -9.71 -39.30 61.71
C LEU A 268 -10.84 -40.24 62.17
N CYS A 269 -11.43 -41.00 61.26
CA CYS A 269 -12.44 -42.00 61.61
C CYS A 269 -11.87 -43.11 62.50
N ALA A 270 -10.66 -43.59 62.21
CA ALA A 270 -9.97 -44.61 63.01
C ALA A 270 -9.63 -44.09 64.42
N LEU A 271 -9.10 -42.86 64.53
CA LEU A 271 -8.80 -42.22 65.82
C LEU A 271 -10.06 -42.02 66.66
N ARG A 272 -11.17 -41.59 66.05
CA ARG A 272 -12.46 -41.45 66.75
C ARG A 272 -13.00 -42.79 67.24
N ALA A 273 -12.84 -43.86 66.45
CA ALA A 273 -13.22 -45.21 66.88
C ALA A 273 -12.37 -45.69 68.08
N ALA A 274 -11.07 -45.38 68.09
CA ALA A 274 -10.16 -45.74 69.17
C ALA A 274 -10.41 -44.95 70.48
N SER A 275 -10.85 -43.69 70.40
CA SER A 275 -11.09 -42.85 71.58
C SER A 275 -12.42 -43.11 72.29
N GLY A 276 -13.28 -43.99 71.74
CA GLY A 276 -14.59 -44.30 72.32
C GLY A 276 -15.57 -43.11 72.31
N GLN A 277 -15.26 -42.03 71.60
CA GLN A 277 -16.17 -40.91 71.48
C GLN A 277 -17.36 -41.28 70.57
N PRO A 278 -18.61 -41.14 71.05
CA PRO A 278 -19.78 -41.43 70.23
C PRO A 278 -19.83 -40.50 69.02
N ARG A 279 -20.34 -41.01 67.89
CA ARG A 279 -20.54 -40.18 66.68
C ARG A 279 -21.43 -38.98 67.04
N PRO A 280 -21.06 -37.75 66.65
CA PRO A 280 -21.96 -36.61 66.76
C PRO A 280 -23.18 -36.91 65.86
N THR A 281 -24.35 -36.92 66.49
CA THR A 281 -25.67 -37.06 65.85
C THR A 281 -26.05 -35.82 65.09
#